data_AF-A0A848SYQ6-F1
#
_entry.id   AF-A0A848SYQ6-F1
#
_cell.length_a   1.000
_cell.length_b   1.000
_cell.length_c   1.000
_cell.angle_alpha   90.00
_cell.angle_beta   90.00
_cell.angle_gamma   90.00
#
_symmetry.space_group_name_H-M   'P 1'
#
loop_
_entity.id
_entity.type
_entity.pdbx_description
1 polymer ?
#
loop_
_entity_poly.entity_id
_entity_poly.type
_entity_poly.pdbx_seq_one_letter_code
_entity_poly.pdbx_strand_id
1 'polypeptide(L)'
;MKSYLILILSGILVLSCNKKPNIPTAELKNSDEIREMLILAEDGAVIEIPEGKYEFTRSITIDGVSDITIKGAGMDKTILSFKMQEEGAEGIIANADNIVIEDLAVLDTKGDAIKVIDSDGVTFRNLKIGWTGGSKTDNGAYGLYPVSSKNVLVENCEVFAASDAGIYVGQTTNSVIRNNYVYNNVAGIEVENCTYADVYGNRCEGNAGGILVFDLPELKVKNGRHIRVYDNDIEKNNHKNFAPKGNTAAMIPAGTGLLLMACKDVDVFDNRISNNKSVNTAVVSYLITQKPFDDEEYNPYVSGIYIHNNVYENKMSLPDLSRDMGKLIAFLFKGSAPDIIYDGIVDPSTISDDGEIVPEKKICVQNNENAGFVNIDAPNEFENVSEDPSECDCSLSKLKAVSV
;
A
#
# COMPACT_ATOMS: atom_id res chain seq x y z
N MET A 1 -30.28 -13.59 71.18
CA MET A 1 -29.91 -14.44 70.03
C MET A 1 -30.86 -14.10 68.89
N LYS A 2 -30.31 -13.58 67.78
CA LYS A 2 -31.07 -13.20 66.59
C LYS A 2 -31.55 -14.46 65.86
N SER A 3 -32.84 -14.56 65.55
CA SER A 3 -33.39 -15.54 64.61
C SER A 3 -33.95 -14.79 63.41
N TYR A 4 -33.43 -15.13 62.24
CA TYR A 4 -33.83 -14.66 60.93
C TYR A 4 -35.09 -15.41 60.48
N LEU A 5 -36.08 -14.70 59.91
CA LEU A 5 -37.09 -15.33 59.08
C LEU A 5 -37.14 -14.60 57.73
N ILE A 6 -36.96 -15.42 56.70
CA ILE A 6 -36.63 -15.09 55.31
C ILE A 6 -37.88 -14.65 54.56
N LEU A 7 -37.80 -13.51 53.85
CA LEU A 7 -38.80 -13.06 52.90
C LEU A 7 -38.53 -13.76 51.55
N ILE A 8 -39.48 -14.56 51.05
CA ILE A 8 -39.42 -15.16 49.72
C ILE A 8 -39.93 -14.11 48.71
N LEU A 9 -39.03 -13.58 47.89
CA LEU A 9 -39.37 -12.74 46.74
C LEU A 9 -39.49 -13.65 45.50
N SER A 10 -40.70 -13.82 44.98
CA SER A 10 -40.96 -14.53 43.73
C SER A 10 -40.51 -13.66 42.54
N GLY A 11 -39.36 -13.98 41.95
CA GLY A 11 -38.87 -13.38 40.71
C GLY A 11 -39.65 -13.91 39.50
N ILE A 12 -40.28 -12.99 38.76
CA ILE A 12 -40.83 -13.25 37.43
C ILE A 12 -39.65 -13.23 36.45
N LEU A 13 -39.26 -14.39 35.92
CA LEU A 13 -38.35 -14.48 34.79
C LEU A 13 -39.08 -13.98 33.54
N VAL A 14 -38.67 -12.81 33.03
CA VAL A 14 -39.01 -12.39 31.68
C VAL A 14 -38.04 -13.09 30.74
N LEU A 15 -38.54 -14.12 30.04
CA LEU A 15 -37.87 -14.73 28.90
C LEU A 15 -37.80 -13.69 27.78
N SER A 16 -36.67 -12.99 27.68
CA SER A 16 -36.35 -12.19 26.49
C SER A 16 -35.98 -13.15 25.36
N CYS A 17 -36.93 -13.42 24.47
CA CYS A 17 -36.63 -14.03 23.19
C CYS A 17 -35.76 -13.07 22.38
N ASN A 18 -34.45 -13.34 22.29
CA ASN A 18 -33.59 -12.78 21.26
C ASN A 18 -34.10 -13.24 19.89
N LYS A 19 -35.02 -12.46 19.31
CA LYS A 19 -35.26 -12.51 17.86
C LYS A 19 -33.98 -12.01 17.22
N LYS A 20 -33.30 -12.90 16.48
CA LYS A 20 -32.30 -12.48 15.50
C LYS A 20 -32.94 -11.40 14.62
N PRO A 21 -32.26 -10.28 14.32
CA PRO A 21 -32.78 -9.33 13.36
C PRO A 21 -33.06 -10.09 12.06
N ASN A 22 -34.31 -10.03 11.63
CA ASN A 22 -34.77 -10.68 10.42
C ASN A 22 -34.37 -9.75 9.27
N ILE A 23 -33.10 -9.84 8.85
CA ILE A 23 -32.62 -9.14 7.65
C ILE A 23 -33.46 -9.68 6.49
N PRO A 24 -34.23 -8.85 5.78
CA PRO A 24 -34.92 -9.30 4.59
C PRO A 24 -33.86 -9.77 3.60
N THR A 25 -33.78 -11.07 3.35
CA THR A 25 -33.16 -11.61 2.14
C THR A 25 -34.07 -11.22 0.97
N ALA A 26 -34.07 -9.94 0.61
CA ALA A 26 -34.59 -9.53 -0.68
C ALA A 26 -33.74 -10.24 -1.74
N GLU A 27 -34.37 -10.94 -2.67
CA GLU A 27 -33.68 -11.37 -3.90
C GLU A 27 -33.21 -10.09 -4.60
N LEU A 28 -31.93 -9.71 -4.39
CA LEU A 28 -31.28 -8.60 -5.07
C LEU A 28 -31.41 -8.80 -6.58
N LYS A 29 -32.25 -8.00 -7.24
CA LYS A 29 -32.55 -8.14 -8.68
C LYS A 29 -31.89 -7.10 -9.55
N ASN A 30 -31.49 -5.96 -8.99
CA ASN A 30 -30.88 -4.86 -9.73
C ASN A 30 -29.88 -4.06 -8.88
N SER A 31 -29.07 -3.23 -9.54
CA SER A 31 -28.02 -2.43 -8.90
C SER A 31 -28.54 -1.41 -7.88
N ASP A 32 -29.75 -0.88 -8.06
CA ASP A 32 -30.33 0.11 -7.15
C ASP A 32 -30.67 -0.53 -5.80
N GLU A 33 -31.22 -1.74 -5.80
CA GLU A 33 -31.48 -2.50 -4.58
C GLU A 33 -30.19 -2.84 -3.82
N ILE A 34 -29.12 -3.24 -4.53
CA ILE A 34 -27.80 -3.48 -3.92
C ILE A 34 -27.28 -2.21 -3.26
N ARG A 35 -27.33 -1.09 -3.99
CA ARG A 35 -26.85 0.19 -3.49
C ARG A 35 -27.64 0.65 -2.27
N GLU A 36 -28.96 0.54 -2.32
CA GLU A 36 -29.84 0.90 -1.20
C GLU A 36 -29.55 0.03 0.03
N MET A 37 -29.38 -1.28 -0.13
CA MET A 37 -29.01 -2.18 0.97
C MET A 37 -27.66 -1.82 1.60
N LEU A 38 -26.67 -1.43 0.80
CA LEU A 38 -25.35 -1.03 1.29
C LEU A 38 -25.40 0.32 2.02
N ILE A 39 -26.15 1.30 1.50
CA ILE A 39 -26.30 2.62 2.12
C ILE A 39 -27.07 2.54 3.44
N LEU A 40 -28.09 1.68 3.51
CA LEU A 40 -28.95 1.49 4.68
C LEU A 40 -28.43 0.40 5.63
N ALA A 41 -27.19 -0.06 5.44
CA ALA A 41 -26.60 -1.05 6.32
C ALA A 41 -26.55 -0.54 7.76
N GLU A 42 -26.85 -1.42 8.71
CA GLU A 42 -26.72 -1.16 10.15
C GLU A 42 -25.56 -1.99 10.71
N ASP A 43 -25.19 -1.73 11.96
CA ASP A 43 -24.12 -2.47 12.64
C ASP A 43 -24.36 -3.99 12.60
N GLY A 44 -23.32 -4.76 12.30
CA GLY A 44 -23.38 -6.22 12.22
C GLY A 44 -24.00 -6.76 10.93
N ALA A 45 -24.29 -5.90 9.94
CA ALA A 45 -24.90 -6.33 8.68
C ALA A 45 -23.99 -7.26 7.87
N VAL A 46 -24.58 -8.33 7.33
CA VAL A 46 -23.94 -9.18 6.32
C VAL A 46 -24.75 -9.06 5.03
N ILE A 47 -24.14 -8.48 4.01
CA ILE A 47 -24.75 -8.19 2.72
C ILE A 47 -24.12 -9.13 1.69
N GLU A 48 -24.87 -10.15 1.31
CA GLU A 48 -24.48 -11.11 0.27
C GLU A 48 -25.02 -10.66 -1.09
N ILE A 49 -24.12 -10.43 -2.05
CA ILE A 49 -24.43 -10.02 -3.42
C ILE A 49 -24.30 -11.26 -4.32
N PRO A 50 -25.39 -11.73 -4.96
CA PRO A 50 -25.34 -12.93 -5.78
C PRO A 50 -24.46 -12.75 -7.02
N GLU A 51 -24.08 -13.86 -7.64
CA GLU A 51 -23.39 -13.87 -8.93
C GLU A 51 -24.18 -13.03 -9.95
N GLY A 52 -23.47 -12.16 -10.66
CA GLY A 52 -24.07 -11.22 -11.60
C GLY A 52 -23.17 -10.03 -11.89
N LYS A 53 -23.52 -9.30 -12.94
CA LYS A 53 -22.90 -8.00 -13.26
C LYS A 53 -23.91 -6.90 -13.00
N TYR A 54 -23.56 -5.98 -12.12
CA TYR A 54 -24.40 -4.88 -11.66
C TYR A 54 -23.79 -3.57 -12.09
N GLU A 55 -24.55 -2.77 -12.84
CA GLU A 55 -24.10 -1.47 -13.34
C GLU A 55 -24.53 -0.35 -12.40
N PHE A 56 -23.59 0.46 -11.94
CA PHE A 56 -23.84 1.58 -11.03
C PHE A 56 -23.58 2.91 -11.74
N THR A 57 -24.51 3.85 -11.57
CA THR A 57 -24.39 5.22 -12.08
C THR A 57 -23.93 6.22 -11.01
N ARG A 58 -23.81 5.77 -9.76
CA ARG A 58 -23.47 6.62 -8.60
C ARG A 58 -22.61 5.82 -7.63
N SER A 59 -21.75 6.49 -6.87
CA SER A 59 -20.97 5.89 -5.78
C SER A 59 -21.86 5.18 -4.75
N ILE A 60 -21.29 4.17 -4.09
CA ILE A 60 -21.86 3.50 -2.92
C ILE A 60 -21.19 4.08 -1.68
N THR A 61 -21.97 4.62 -0.76
CA THR A 61 -21.46 5.24 0.48
C THR A 61 -21.93 4.46 1.68
N ILE A 62 -21.00 4.13 2.57
CA ILE A 62 -21.23 3.48 3.86
C ILE A 62 -20.61 4.39 4.92
N ASP A 63 -21.36 4.83 5.91
CA ASP A 63 -20.88 5.86 6.84
C ASP A 63 -21.38 5.60 8.25
N GLY A 64 -20.45 5.57 9.21
CA GLY A 64 -20.74 5.49 10.63
C GLY A 64 -21.34 4.17 11.10
N VAL A 65 -20.91 3.04 10.53
CA VAL A 65 -21.36 1.68 10.92
C VAL A 65 -20.20 0.82 11.39
N SER A 66 -20.48 -0.29 12.08
CA SER A 66 -19.48 -1.25 12.56
C SER A 66 -19.85 -2.70 12.24
N ASP A 67 -18.85 -3.58 12.18
CA ASP A 67 -19.02 -5.03 12.01
C ASP A 67 -19.78 -5.41 10.72
N ILE A 68 -19.50 -4.72 9.61
CA ILE A 68 -20.17 -4.93 8.33
C ILE A 68 -19.38 -5.88 7.41
N THR A 69 -20.07 -6.84 6.81
CA THR A 69 -19.51 -7.73 5.77
C THR A 69 -20.24 -7.56 4.44
N ILE A 70 -19.50 -7.24 3.38
CA ILE A 70 -19.98 -7.18 2.00
C ILE A 70 -19.34 -8.33 1.24
N LYS A 71 -20.15 -9.29 0.80
CA LYS A 71 -19.67 -10.55 0.24
C LYS A 71 -20.29 -10.82 -1.12
N GLY A 72 -19.46 -11.07 -2.13
CA GLY A 72 -19.93 -11.59 -3.41
C GLY A 72 -19.84 -13.12 -3.52
N ALA A 73 -20.16 -13.65 -4.69
CA ALA A 73 -20.06 -15.08 -5.02
C ALA A 73 -18.65 -15.51 -5.48
N GLY A 74 -17.73 -14.56 -5.64
CA GLY A 74 -16.36 -14.72 -6.13
C GLY A 74 -15.95 -13.53 -7.01
N MET A 75 -14.65 -13.21 -7.05
CA MET A 75 -14.12 -12.05 -7.78
C MET A 75 -14.41 -12.05 -9.29
N ASP A 76 -14.59 -13.22 -9.91
CA ASP A 76 -14.96 -13.34 -11.33
C ASP A 76 -16.47 -13.57 -11.55
N LYS A 77 -17.27 -13.55 -10.47
CA LYS A 77 -18.71 -13.91 -10.48
C LYS A 77 -19.61 -12.74 -10.11
N THR A 78 -19.25 -12.00 -9.07
CA THR A 78 -20.00 -10.81 -8.65
C THR A 78 -19.23 -9.56 -9.07
N ILE A 79 -19.75 -8.83 -10.05
CA ILE A 79 -19.07 -7.68 -10.66
C ILE A 79 -19.89 -6.41 -10.43
N LEU A 80 -19.32 -5.47 -9.68
CA LEU A 80 -19.84 -4.11 -9.54
C LEU A 80 -19.15 -3.21 -10.57
N SER A 81 -19.87 -2.83 -11.62
CA SER A 81 -19.35 -2.10 -12.77
C SER A 81 -19.78 -0.63 -12.73
N PHE A 82 -18.81 0.27 -12.66
CA PHE A 82 -19.02 1.73 -12.62
C PHE A 82 -18.75 2.41 -13.96
N LYS A 83 -18.65 1.63 -15.04
CA LYS A 83 -18.45 2.14 -16.41
C LYS A 83 -19.44 3.23 -16.85
N MET A 84 -20.64 3.23 -16.27
CA MET A 84 -21.71 4.20 -16.53
C MET A 84 -21.90 5.20 -15.38
N GLN A 85 -20.89 5.39 -14.53
CA GLN A 85 -20.96 6.30 -13.40
C GLN A 85 -21.18 7.74 -13.88
N GLU A 86 -22.24 8.37 -13.40
CA GLU A 86 -22.64 9.75 -13.68
C GLU A 86 -22.27 10.66 -12.50
N GLU A 87 -22.50 10.20 -11.27
CA GLU A 87 -22.24 10.96 -10.04
C GLU A 87 -21.23 10.29 -9.09
N GLY A 88 -20.53 11.13 -8.33
CA GLY A 88 -19.39 10.69 -7.52
C GLY A 88 -18.19 10.27 -8.37
N ALA A 89 -17.08 9.99 -7.71
CA ALA A 89 -15.88 9.48 -8.37
C ALA A 89 -15.61 8.04 -7.91
N GLU A 90 -15.81 7.76 -6.62
CA GLU A 90 -15.48 6.49 -6.01
C GLU A 90 -16.46 5.39 -6.42
N GLY A 91 -16.01 4.13 -6.44
CA GLY A 91 -16.92 2.99 -6.52
C GLY A 91 -17.63 2.78 -5.18
N ILE A 92 -16.84 2.41 -4.18
CA ILE A 92 -17.27 2.29 -2.78
C ILE A 92 -16.46 3.27 -1.95
N ILE A 93 -17.14 4.08 -1.14
CA ILE A 93 -16.53 4.90 -0.09
C ILE A 93 -17.12 4.48 1.25
N ALA A 94 -16.27 4.13 2.21
CA ALA A 94 -16.69 3.68 3.52
C ALA A 94 -15.95 4.39 4.67
N ASN A 95 -16.67 4.72 5.72
CA ASN A 95 -16.16 4.95 7.08
C ASN A 95 -16.85 3.94 7.99
N ALA A 96 -16.14 2.87 8.37
CA ALA A 96 -16.72 1.78 9.14
C ALA A 96 -15.66 0.95 9.86
N ASP A 97 -15.88 0.65 11.13
CA ASP A 97 -15.01 -0.24 11.90
C ASP A 97 -15.37 -1.72 11.63
N ASN A 98 -14.38 -2.60 11.66
CA ASN A 98 -14.52 -4.04 11.38
C ASN A 98 -15.23 -4.34 10.05
N ILE A 99 -14.90 -3.58 9.00
CA ILE A 99 -15.45 -3.78 7.65
C ILE A 99 -14.69 -4.89 6.90
N VAL A 100 -15.44 -5.84 6.36
CA VAL A 100 -14.94 -6.88 5.45
C VAL A 100 -15.59 -6.70 4.08
N ILE A 101 -14.77 -6.56 3.04
CA ILE A 101 -15.23 -6.61 1.65
C ILE A 101 -14.53 -7.78 0.97
N GLU A 102 -15.31 -8.76 0.51
CA GLU A 102 -14.75 -10.00 -0.03
C GLU A 102 -15.52 -10.62 -1.21
N ASP A 103 -14.80 -11.41 -1.99
CA ASP A 103 -15.33 -12.28 -3.04
C ASP A 103 -16.12 -11.54 -4.16
N LEU A 104 -15.66 -10.37 -4.59
CA LEU A 104 -16.30 -9.57 -5.65
C LEU A 104 -15.31 -8.75 -6.49
N ALA A 105 -15.79 -8.15 -7.58
CA ALA A 105 -15.05 -7.18 -8.36
C ALA A 105 -15.66 -5.78 -8.31
N VAL A 106 -14.79 -4.76 -8.33
CA VAL A 106 -15.16 -3.36 -8.55
C VAL A 106 -14.37 -2.84 -9.73
N LEU A 107 -15.08 -2.52 -10.83
CA LEU A 107 -14.46 -2.19 -12.11
C LEU A 107 -14.92 -0.85 -12.67
N ASP A 108 -14.01 -0.19 -13.39
CA ASP A 108 -14.27 0.98 -14.24
C ASP A 108 -14.88 2.20 -13.51
N THR A 109 -14.41 2.49 -12.30
CA THR A 109 -14.80 3.71 -11.55
C THR A 109 -14.20 4.96 -12.18
N LYS A 110 -14.87 6.12 -12.01
CA LYS A 110 -14.33 7.42 -12.46
C LYS A 110 -13.10 7.85 -11.65
N GLY A 111 -13.10 7.55 -10.35
CA GLY A 111 -12.04 7.81 -9.38
C GLY A 111 -11.69 6.53 -8.63
N ASP A 112 -11.36 6.64 -7.35
CA ASP A 112 -10.87 5.51 -6.54
C ASP A 112 -11.87 4.34 -6.51
N ALA A 113 -11.40 3.10 -6.58
CA ALA A 113 -12.32 1.98 -6.69
C ALA A 113 -12.99 1.66 -5.34
N ILE A 114 -12.19 1.37 -4.32
CA ILE A 114 -12.67 1.14 -2.95
C ILE A 114 -11.84 1.96 -1.97
N LYS A 115 -12.46 2.97 -1.37
CA LYS A 115 -11.86 3.84 -0.37
C LYS A 115 -12.46 3.57 1.00
N VAL A 116 -11.62 3.25 1.98
CA VAL A 116 -12.02 3.10 3.38
C VAL A 116 -11.20 4.08 4.21
N ILE A 117 -11.87 4.98 4.92
CA ILE A 117 -11.22 6.10 5.61
C ILE A 117 -11.56 6.11 7.10
N ASP A 118 -10.59 6.49 7.93
CA ASP A 118 -10.77 6.71 9.37
C ASP A 118 -11.44 5.51 10.07
N SER A 119 -10.94 4.29 9.80
CA SER A 119 -11.55 3.03 10.23
C SER A 119 -10.56 2.13 10.98
N ASP A 120 -11.03 1.31 11.92
CA ASP A 120 -10.27 0.28 12.63
C ASP A 120 -10.79 -1.12 12.26
N GLY A 121 -9.92 -1.99 11.75
CA GLY A 121 -10.31 -3.33 11.30
C GLY A 121 -10.85 -3.31 9.88
N VAL A 122 -9.98 -3.19 8.89
CA VAL A 122 -10.37 -3.17 7.46
C VAL A 122 -9.83 -4.42 6.79
N THR A 123 -10.70 -5.21 6.17
CA THR A 123 -10.31 -6.40 5.41
C THR A 123 -10.78 -6.31 3.96
N PHE A 124 -9.83 -6.36 3.03
CA PHE A 124 -10.06 -6.65 1.62
C PHE A 124 -9.57 -8.06 1.32
N ARG A 125 -10.45 -8.93 0.83
CA ARG A 125 -10.11 -10.33 0.57
C ARG A 125 -10.69 -10.82 -0.75
N ASN A 126 -9.89 -11.50 -1.55
CA ASN A 126 -10.36 -12.13 -2.79
C ASN A 126 -11.12 -11.13 -3.69
N LEU A 127 -10.53 -9.95 -3.93
CA LEU A 127 -11.15 -8.91 -4.75
C LEU A 127 -10.46 -8.78 -6.11
N LYS A 128 -11.22 -8.41 -7.14
CA LYS A 128 -10.67 -7.97 -8.44
C LYS A 128 -11.02 -6.51 -8.69
N ILE A 129 -10.00 -5.66 -8.79
CA ILE A 129 -10.17 -4.21 -8.87
C ILE A 129 -9.44 -3.69 -10.11
N GLY A 130 -10.08 -2.85 -10.91
CA GLY A 130 -9.33 -2.19 -11.98
C GLY A 130 -10.14 -1.58 -13.12
N TRP A 131 -9.39 -1.06 -14.09
CA TRP A 131 -9.92 -0.34 -15.26
C TRP A 131 -9.74 -1.18 -16.52
N THR A 132 -10.84 -1.73 -17.02
CA THR A 132 -10.89 -2.65 -18.16
C THR A 132 -10.50 -1.99 -19.47
N GLY A 133 -10.55 -0.66 -19.53
CA GLY A 133 -10.07 0.15 -20.65
C GLY A 133 -8.54 0.21 -20.79
N GLY A 134 -7.78 -0.43 -19.89
CA GLY A 134 -6.33 -0.37 -19.82
C GLY A 134 -5.82 0.90 -19.12
N SER A 135 -4.51 1.03 -19.04
CA SER A 135 -3.83 2.11 -18.32
C SER A 135 -4.04 3.47 -19.00
N LYS A 136 -4.76 4.38 -18.33
CA LYS A 136 -5.01 5.74 -18.79
C LYS A 136 -4.88 6.73 -17.65
N THR A 137 -4.44 7.94 -17.99
CA THR A 137 -4.27 9.04 -17.02
C THR A 137 -5.58 9.51 -16.39
N ASP A 138 -6.73 9.22 -17.00
CA ASP A 138 -8.07 9.53 -16.49
C ASP A 138 -8.73 8.35 -15.74
N ASN A 139 -8.02 7.23 -15.55
CA ASN A 139 -8.47 6.20 -14.62
C ASN A 139 -8.42 6.72 -13.17
N GLY A 140 -9.13 6.07 -12.27
CA GLY A 140 -9.04 6.36 -10.85
C GLY A 140 -7.62 6.21 -10.30
N ALA A 141 -7.30 7.03 -9.30
CA ALA A 141 -5.97 7.10 -8.73
C ALA A 141 -5.65 5.79 -7.99
N TYR A 142 -6.55 5.35 -7.11
CA TYR A 142 -6.30 4.21 -6.23
C TYR A 142 -7.28 3.06 -6.45
N GLY A 143 -6.78 1.83 -6.51
CA GLY A 143 -7.62 0.63 -6.54
C GLY A 143 -8.20 0.33 -5.16
N LEU A 144 -7.39 -0.27 -4.28
CA LEU A 144 -7.73 -0.44 -2.86
C LEU A 144 -7.08 0.68 -2.06
N TYR A 145 -7.89 1.44 -1.31
CA TYR A 145 -7.47 2.68 -0.64
C TYR A 145 -7.94 2.76 0.82
N PRO A 146 -7.39 1.94 1.73
CA PRO A 146 -7.45 2.18 3.17
C PRO A 146 -6.54 3.37 3.55
N VAL A 147 -7.12 4.36 4.24
CA VAL A 147 -6.39 5.57 4.66
C VAL A 147 -6.80 6.05 6.04
N SER A 148 -5.83 6.61 6.79
CA SER A 148 -6.05 7.08 8.16
C SER A 148 -6.63 5.97 9.07
N SER A 149 -6.24 4.72 8.84
CA SER A 149 -6.90 3.54 9.39
C SER A 149 -5.98 2.75 10.34
N LYS A 150 -6.53 1.72 10.98
CA LYS A 150 -5.79 0.77 11.81
C LYS A 150 -6.19 -0.67 11.51
N ASN A 151 -5.26 -1.59 11.72
CA ASN A 151 -5.49 -3.03 11.60
C ASN A 151 -6.09 -3.40 10.23
N VAL A 152 -5.27 -3.20 9.18
CA VAL A 152 -5.68 -3.35 7.78
C VAL A 152 -5.11 -4.66 7.21
N LEU A 153 -5.98 -5.49 6.65
CA LEU A 153 -5.61 -6.70 5.92
C LEU A 153 -6.02 -6.56 4.44
N VAL A 154 -5.04 -6.72 3.54
CA VAL A 154 -5.25 -6.81 2.10
C VAL A 154 -4.70 -8.14 1.61
N GLU A 155 -5.56 -9.07 1.24
CA GLU A 155 -5.12 -10.42 0.84
C GLU A 155 -5.82 -11.02 -0.38
N ASN A 156 -5.04 -11.73 -1.19
CA ASN A 156 -5.53 -12.49 -2.35
C ASN A 156 -6.30 -11.62 -3.37
N CYS A 157 -5.93 -10.35 -3.51
CA CYS A 157 -6.57 -9.43 -4.45
C CYS A 157 -5.80 -9.34 -5.78
N GLU A 158 -6.54 -9.13 -6.86
CA GLU A 158 -6.02 -8.80 -8.19
C GLU A 158 -6.32 -7.33 -8.49
N VAL A 159 -5.30 -6.50 -8.73
CA VAL A 159 -5.49 -5.05 -8.94
C VAL A 159 -4.71 -4.52 -10.14
N PHE A 160 -5.40 -3.80 -11.04
CA PHE A 160 -4.78 -3.34 -12.28
C PHE A 160 -5.24 -1.99 -12.82
N ALA A 161 -4.34 -1.35 -13.57
CA ALA A 161 -4.56 -0.12 -14.34
C ALA A 161 -4.96 1.13 -13.54
N ALA A 162 -4.65 1.21 -12.25
CA ALA A 162 -4.78 2.42 -11.44
C ALA A 162 -3.81 3.52 -11.92
N SER A 163 -4.29 4.77 -12.00
CA SER A 163 -3.47 5.90 -12.45
C SER A 163 -2.48 6.42 -11.42
N ASP A 164 -2.60 5.95 -10.18
CA ASP A 164 -1.64 6.18 -9.10
C ASP A 164 -1.19 4.81 -8.55
N ALA A 165 -1.81 4.26 -7.51
CA ALA A 165 -1.44 2.97 -6.94
C ALA A 165 -2.54 1.90 -7.09
N GLY A 166 -2.14 0.67 -7.41
CA GLY A 166 -3.07 -0.46 -7.38
C GLY A 166 -3.59 -0.69 -5.96
N ILE A 167 -2.67 -0.96 -5.03
CA ILE A 167 -2.97 -1.03 -3.60
C ILE A 167 -2.26 0.12 -2.92
N TYR A 168 -3.02 1.07 -2.37
CA TYR A 168 -2.50 2.15 -1.55
C TYR A 168 -2.88 1.89 -0.10
N VAL A 169 -1.91 1.82 0.81
CA VAL A 169 -2.17 1.84 2.25
C VAL A 169 -1.45 3.05 2.82
N GLY A 170 -2.22 4.05 3.26
CA GLY A 170 -1.67 5.33 3.68
C GLY A 170 -2.08 5.74 5.07
N GLN A 171 -1.19 6.41 5.80
CA GLN A 171 -1.47 7.00 7.11
C GLN A 171 -2.08 5.96 8.09
N THR A 172 -1.65 4.71 7.95
CA THR A 172 -2.24 3.55 8.62
C THR A 172 -1.28 2.97 9.65
N THR A 173 -1.81 2.41 10.74
CA THR A 173 -1.03 1.64 11.72
C THR A 173 -1.46 0.18 11.75
N ASN A 174 -0.49 -0.74 11.74
CA ASN A 174 -0.70 -2.19 11.65
C ASN A 174 -1.39 -2.57 10.34
N SER A 175 -0.61 -2.91 9.32
CA SER A 175 -1.15 -3.44 8.06
C SER A 175 -0.43 -4.70 7.60
N VAL A 176 -1.19 -5.59 6.97
CA VAL A 176 -0.69 -6.79 6.28
C VAL A 176 -1.21 -6.78 4.85
N ILE A 177 -0.30 -6.72 3.89
CA ILE A 177 -0.57 -6.73 2.45
C ILE A 177 0.09 -7.97 1.86
N ARG A 178 -0.72 -9.01 1.56
CA ARG A 178 -0.17 -10.31 1.18
C ARG A 178 -0.85 -11.03 0.03
N ASN A 179 -0.09 -11.85 -0.69
CA ASN A 179 -0.61 -12.77 -1.71
C ASN A 179 -1.43 -12.06 -2.82
N ASN A 180 -1.13 -10.79 -3.10
CA ASN A 180 -1.85 -10.02 -4.12
C ASN A 180 -1.14 -10.13 -5.48
N TYR A 181 -1.92 -10.04 -6.56
CA TYR A 181 -1.39 -9.86 -7.91
C TYR A 181 -1.69 -8.45 -8.41
N VAL A 182 -0.64 -7.64 -8.60
CA VAL A 182 -0.80 -6.20 -8.84
C VAL A 182 -0.01 -5.81 -10.09
N TYR A 183 -0.72 -5.35 -11.13
CA TYR A 183 -0.11 -5.21 -12.46
C TYR A 183 -0.65 -4.04 -13.31
N ASN A 184 0.19 -3.52 -14.21
CA ASN A 184 -0.16 -2.41 -15.13
C ASN A 184 -0.65 -1.11 -14.46
N ASN A 185 -0.35 -0.90 -13.18
CA ASN A 185 -0.60 0.36 -12.46
C ASN A 185 0.58 1.33 -12.64
N VAL A 186 0.46 2.56 -12.14
CA VAL A 186 1.65 3.41 -11.98
C VAL A 186 2.53 2.84 -10.87
N ALA A 187 2.08 2.85 -9.62
CA ALA A 187 2.66 2.09 -8.54
C ALA A 187 1.87 0.80 -8.32
N GLY A 188 2.54 -0.33 -8.12
CA GLY A 188 1.87 -1.56 -7.74
C GLY A 188 1.28 -1.42 -6.34
N ILE A 189 2.16 -1.41 -5.34
CA ILE A 189 1.79 -1.25 -3.93
C ILE A 189 2.46 0.00 -3.37
N GLU A 190 1.69 0.87 -2.73
CA GLU A 190 2.20 2.01 -1.96
C GLU A 190 1.90 1.82 -0.48
N VAL A 191 2.94 2.01 0.35
CA VAL A 191 2.84 2.10 1.80
C VAL A 191 3.32 3.50 2.19
N GLU A 192 2.36 4.41 2.38
CA GLU A 192 2.62 5.85 2.59
C GLU A 192 2.41 6.23 4.06
N ASN A 193 3.39 6.84 4.72
CA ASN A 193 3.24 7.38 6.08
C ASN A 193 2.65 6.35 7.08
N CYS A 194 3.02 5.08 6.95
CA CYS A 194 2.48 3.98 7.75
C CYS A 194 3.44 3.54 8.86
N THR A 195 2.89 3.09 9.99
CA THR A 195 3.68 2.44 11.03
C THR A 195 3.27 0.99 11.20
N TYR A 196 4.24 0.08 11.30
CA TYR A 196 4.00 -1.37 11.41
C TYR A 196 3.27 -1.92 10.18
N ALA A 197 4.01 -2.27 9.13
CA ALA A 197 3.45 -2.88 7.93
C ALA A 197 4.23 -4.12 7.48
N ASP A 198 3.52 -5.18 7.10
CA ASP A 198 4.07 -6.36 6.44
C ASP A 198 3.58 -6.43 4.99
N VAL A 199 4.51 -6.41 4.04
CA VAL A 199 4.23 -6.54 2.59
C VAL A 199 4.91 -7.80 2.08
N TYR A 200 4.16 -8.88 1.83
CA TYR A 200 4.78 -10.15 1.47
C TYR A 200 3.98 -11.10 0.58
N GLY A 201 4.67 -11.98 -0.12
CA GLY A 201 4.03 -12.96 -1.01
C GLY A 201 3.30 -12.32 -2.19
N ASN A 202 3.51 -11.03 -2.46
CA ASN A 202 2.85 -10.32 -3.54
C ASN A 202 3.62 -10.50 -4.85
N ARG A 203 2.88 -10.48 -5.96
CA ARG A 203 3.44 -10.39 -7.30
C ARG A 203 3.13 -9.03 -7.90
N CYS A 204 4.14 -8.17 -7.97
CA CYS A 204 4.07 -6.84 -8.57
C CYS A 204 4.75 -6.89 -9.94
N GLU A 205 3.96 -7.01 -11.00
CA GLU A 205 4.45 -7.20 -12.38
C GLU A 205 3.98 -6.09 -13.32
N GLY A 206 4.87 -5.54 -14.14
CA GLY A 206 4.44 -4.68 -15.25
C GLY A 206 3.78 -3.38 -14.80
N ASN A 207 4.04 -2.90 -13.58
CA ASN A 207 3.69 -1.53 -13.18
C ASN A 207 4.74 -0.53 -13.71
N ALA A 208 4.64 0.76 -13.41
CA ALA A 208 5.76 1.69 -13.62
C ALA A 208 6.76 1.65 -12.46
N GLY A 209 6.25 1.53 -11.23
CA GLY A 209 6.96 1.23 -9.99
C GLY A 209 6.34 0.01 -9.32
N GLY A 210 7.15 -0.92 -8.80
CA GLY A 210 6.66 -2.16 -8.18
C GLY A 210 6.05 -1.94 -6.80
N ILE A 211 6.91 -1.79 -5.78
CA ILE A 211 6.52 -1.51 -4.39
C ILE A 211 7.20 -0.21 -3.96
N LEU A 212 6.43 0.73 -3.41
CA LEU A 212 6.96 1.99 -2.91
C LEU A 212 6.61 2.11 -1.43
N VAL A 213 7.63 2.28 -0.60
CA VAL A 213 7.52 2.54 0.83
C VAL A 213 8.08 3.92 1.08
N PHE A 214 7.23 4.87 1.43
CA PHE A 214 7.69 6.24 1.58
C PHE A 214 6.88 7.07 2.54
N ASP A 215 7.49 8.16 3.00
CA ASP A 215 6.79 9.21 3.71
C ASP A 215 6.81 10.51 2.90
N LEU A 216 5.65 11.18 2.83
CA LEU A 216 5.52 12.52 2.30
C LEU A 216 5.28 13.55 3.41
N PRO A 217 5.75 14.80 3.19
CA PRO A 217 5.43 15.92 4.07
C PRO A 217 3.94 16.29 3.97
N GLU A 218 3.49 17.16 4.88
CA GLU A 218 2.17 17.81 4.86
C GLU A 218 0.96 16.87 5.04
N LEU A 219 1.18 15.60 5.43
CA LEU A 219 0.14 14.62 5.77
C LEU A 219 -0.16 14.51 7.28
N LYS A 220 -1.31 13.97 7.69
CA LYS A 220 -1.69 13.91 9.11
C LYS A 220 -0.78 12.98 9.93
N VAL A 221 -0.45 11.83 9.36
CA VAL A 221 0.51 10.89 9.97
C VAL A 221 1.88 11.18 9.38
N LYS A 222 2.91 11.26 10.23
CA LYS A 222 4.30 11.51 9.85
C LYS A 222 5.17 10.35 10.29
N ASN A 223 6.35 10.22 9.68
CA ASN A 223 7.43 9.36 10.17
C ASN A 223 7.01 7.89 10.30
N GLY A 224 6.56 7.32 9.18
CA GLY A 224 6.35 5.90 8.99
C GLY A 224 7.60 5.08 9.33
N ARG A 225 7.36 3.92 9.94
CA ARG A 225 8.42 3.06 10.46
C ARG A 225 7.99 1.63 10.74
N HIS A 226 8.96 0.75 10.95
CA HIS A 226 8.76 -0.67 11.23
C HIS A 226 8.01 -1.36 10.09
N ILE A 227 8.62 -1.36 8.90
CA ILE A 227 8.01 -1.94 7.70
C ILE A 227 8.86 -3.13 7.25
N ARG A 228 8.21 -4.25 6.93
CA ARG A 228 8.88 -5.44 6.40
C ARG A 228 8.37 -5.72 5.00
N VAL A 229 9.27 -5.75 4.03
CA VAL A 229 8.97 -6.08 2.62
C VAL A 229 9.70 -7.38 2.29
N TYR A 230 8.97 -8.49 2.19
CA TYR A 230 9.63 -9.78 2.05
C TYR A 230 8.90 -10.79 1.19
N ASP A 231 9.63 -11.74 0.62
CA ASP A 231 9.03 -12.82 -0.17
C ASP A 231 8.13 -12.33 -1.32
N ASN A 232 8.43 -11.17 -1.92
CA ASN A 232 7.68 -10.65 -3.07
C ASN A 232 8.39 -10.95 -4.40
N ASP A 233 7.59 -11.11 -5.45
CA ASP A 233 8.02 -11.11 -6.85
C ASP A 233 7.84 -9.71 -7.43
N ILE A 234 8.94 -8.98 -7.62
CA ILE A 234 8.95 -7.58 -8.08
C ILE A 234 9.61 -7.53 -9.46
N GLU A 235 8.82 -7.82 -10.49
CA GLU A 235 9.35 -8.14 -11.81
C GLU A 235 8.82 -7.24 -12.94
N LYS A 236 9.72 -6.87 -13.86
CA LYS A 236 9.35 -6.21 -15.13
C LYS A 236 8.47 -4.97 -14.96
N ASN A 237 8.62 -4.18 -13.89
CA ASN A 237 7.84 -2.98 -13.64
C ASN A 237 8.29 -1.84 -14.57
N ASN A 238 8.09 -2.02 -15.88
CA ASN A 238 8.60 -1.19 -16.96
C ASN A 238 7.51 -0.44 -17.72
N HIS A 239 6.25 -0.60 -17.29
CA HIS A 239 5.12 0.04 -17.94
C HIS A 239 5.28 1.55 -17.86
N LYS A 240 4.85 2.25 -18.92
CA LYS A 240 4.94 3.70 -18.96
C LYS A 240 4.20 4.28 -17.76
N ASN A 241 4.83 5.19 -17.02
CA ASN A 241 4.15 5.93 -15.97
C ASN A 241 3.08 6.86 -16.59
N PHE A 242 1.83 6.66 -16.23
CA PHE A 242 0.66 7.37 -16.75
C PHE A 242 -0.05 8.23 -15.70
N ALA A 243 0.59 8.49 -14.56
CA ALA A 243 0.03 9.32 -13.50
C ALA A 243 -0.25 10.74 -14.00
N PRO A 244 -1.32 11.38 -13.49
CA PRO A 244 -1.59 12.78 -13.75
C PRO A 244 -0.37 13.65 -13.42
N LYS A 245 -0.13 14.66 -14.26
CA LYS A 245 0.96 15.62 -14.00
C LYS A 245 0.67 16.37 -12.69
N GLY A 246 1.67 16.43 -11.81
CA GLY A 246 1.57 17.08 -10.51
C GLY A 246 1.55 16.10 -9.35
N ASN A 247 1.01 14.88 -9.55
CA ASN A 247 1.03 13.82 -8.54
C ASN A 247 2.46 13.39 -8.20
N THR A 248 2.68 12.98 -6.96
CA THR A 248 3.98 12.47 -6.49
C THR A 248 4.41 11.23 -7.25
N ALA A 249 3.51 10.27 -7.48
CA ALA A 249 3.79 9.07 -8.25
C ALA A 249 4.21 9.36 -9.70
N ALA A 250 3.89 10.54 -10.24
CA ALA A 250 4.41 10.97 -11.54
C ALA A 250 5.94 11.16 -11.50
N MET A 251 6.59 11.31 -10.35
CA MET A 251 8.06 11.43 -10.33
C MET A 251 8.76 10.09 -10.55
N ILE A 252 8.07 8.97 -10.35
CA ILE A 252 8.64 7.63 -10.40
C ILE A 252 9.00 7.26 -11.84
N PRO A 253 10.28 7.03 -12.16
CA PRO A 253 10.66 6.53 -13.47
C PRO A 253 10.09 5.13 -13.67
N ALA A 254 9.52 4.88 -14.85
CA ALA A 254 9.16 3.52 -15.24
C ALA A 254 10.39 2.62 -15.14
N GLY A 255 10.28 1.44 -14.56
CA GLY A 255 11.43 0.57 -14.28
C GLY A 255 11.92 0.65 -12.85
N THR A 256 11.12 1.14 -11.91
CA THR A 256 11.46 1.13 -10.48
C THR A 256 10.93 -0.15 -9.86
N GLY A 257 11.80 -0.99 -9.28
CA GLY A 257 11.38 -2.19 -8.57
C GLY A 257 10.81 -1.87 -7.19
N LEU A 258 11.70 -1.49 -6.27
CA LEU A 258 11.42 -1.09 -4.91
C LEU A 258 11.95 0.32 -4.65
N LEU A 259 11.13 1.20 -4.08
CA LEU A 259 11.55 2.52 -3.60
C LEU A 259 11.35 2.60 -2.09
N LEU A 260 12.41 2.94 -1.38
CA LEU A 260 12.41 3.33 0.03
C LEU A 260 12.73 4.82 0.10
N MET A 261 11.76 5.66 0.48
CA MET A 261 11.96 7.11 0.52
C MET A 261 11.51 7.74 1.82
N ALA A 262 12.42 8.43 2.52
CA ALA A 262 12.15 9.09 3.81
C ALA A 262 11.53 8.16 4.88
N CYS A 263 11.67 6.84 4.73
CA CYS A 263 11.13 5.85 5.65
C CYS A 263 12.18 5.40 6.67
N LYS A 264 11.73 4.90 7.82
CA LYS A 264 12.61 4.49 8.92
C LYS A 264 12.38 3.05 9.32
N ASP A 265 13.42 2.40 9.84
CA ASP A 265 13.34 1.06 10.41
C ASP A 265 12.61 0.10 9.46
N VAL A 266 13.21 -0.17 8.29
CA VAL A 266 12.65 -0.99 7.21
C VAL A 266 13.52 -2.21 6.94
N ASP A 267 12.90 -3.38 6.87
CA ASP A 267 13.54 -4.68 6.66
C ASP A 267 13.08 -5.27 5.32
N VAL A 268 14.00 -5.46 4.37
CA VAL A 268 13.74 -5.91 3.00
C VAL A 268 14.47 -7.22 2.74
N PHE A 269 13.74 -8.33 2.66
CA PHE A 269 14.39 -9.63 2.60
C PHE A 269 13.67 -10.72 1.81
N ASP A 270 14.42 -11.69 1.31
CA ASP A 270 13.90 -12.86 0.58
C ASP A 270 13.02 -12.50 -0.65
N ASN A 271 13.15 -11.28 -1.19
CA ASN A 271 12.43 -10.86 -2.39
C ASN A 271 13.16 -11.31 -3.66
N ARG A 272 12.40 -11.49 -4.74
CA ARG A 272 12.89 -11.79 -6.08
C ARG A 272 12.64 -10.56 -6.95
N ILE A 273 13.71 -9.80 -7.21
CA ILE A 273 13.61 -8.48 -7.86
C ILE A 273 14.29 -8.55 -9.21
N SER A 274 13.52 -8.42 -10.29
CA SER A 274 14.08 -8.68 -11.62
C SER A 274 13.54 -7.82 -12.75
N ASN A 275 14.42 -7.56 -13.71
CA ASN A 275 14.14 -6.93 -15.00
C ASN A 275 13.41 -5.56 -14.89
N ASN A 276 13.73 -4.74 -13.88
CA ASN A 276 13.24 -3.36 -13.77
C ASN A 276 14.25 -2.42 -14.44
N LYS A 277 13.82 -1.67 -15.46
CA LYS A 277 14.71 -1.01 -16.41
C LYS A 277 15.45 0.23 -15.90
N SER A 278 15.01 0.81 -14.78
CA SER A 278 15.61 2.04 -14.23
C SER A 278 16.42 1.75 -12.96
N VAL A 279 15.80 1.13 -11.96
CA VAL A 279 16.43 0.78 -10.69
C VAL A 279 15.68 -0.38 -10.05
N ASN A 280 16.41 -1.35 -9.47
CA ASN A 280 15.78 -2.47 -8.77
C ASN A 280 15.40 -2.09 -7.33
N THR A 281 16.29 -1.46 -6.58
CA THR A 281 16.02 -0.95 -5.23
C THR A 281 16.66 0.43 -5.06
N ALA A 282 15.86 1.43 -4.74
CA ALA A 282 16.33 2.78 -4.45
C ALA A 282 16.08 3.10 -2.97
N VAL A 283 17.09 3.61 -2.29
CA VAL A 283 17.05 4.08 -0.89
C VAL A 283 17.42 5.55 -0.90
N VAL A 284 16.44 6.42 -0.67
CA VAL A 284 16.63 7.86 -0.88
C VAL A 284 15.96 8.70 0.18
N SER A 285 16.60 9.78 0.58
CA SER A 285 15.94 10.89 1.26
C SER A 285 14.99 11.61 0.30
N TYR A 286 13.89 12.17 0.83
CA TYR A 286 13.02 13.08 0.08
C TYR A 286 13.78 14.31 -0.45
N LEU A 287 14.89 14.70 0.20
CA LEU A 287 15.70 15.85 -0.21
C LEU A 287 16.27 15.71 -1.63
N ILE A 288 16.49 14.49 -2.13
CA ILE A 288 16.95 14.28 -3.52
C ILE A 288 15.95 14.82 -4.56
N THR A 289 14.68 14.96 -4.20
CA THR A 289 13.64 15.49 -5.09
C THR A 289 13.79 17.00 -5.32
N GLN A 290 14.54 17.70 -4.45
CA GLN A 290 14.68 19.16 -4.43
C GLN A 290 13.34 19.91 -4.32
N LYS A 291 12.25 19.22 -3.97
CA LYS A 291 10.96 19.84 -3.77
C LYS A 291 10.93 20.52 -2.40
N PRO A 292 10.49 21.78 -2.32
CA PRO A 292 10.27 22.41 -1.03
C PRO A 292 9.11 21.72 -0.30
N PHE A 293 9.15 21.80 1.03
CA PHE A 293 8.08 21.38 1.92
C PHE A 293 8.09 22.28 3.16
N ASP A 294 6.94 22.48 3.78
CA ASP A 294 6.80 23.29 5.00
C ASP A 294 6.16 22.44 6.11
N ASP A 295 7.00 21.66 6.80
CA ASP A 295 6.56 20.66 7.75
C ASP A 295 7.65 20.32 8.76
N GLU A 296 7.63 20.96 9.93
CA GLU A 296 8.64 20.79 10.98
C GLU A 296 8.63 19.39 11.61
N GLU A 297 7.50 18.67 11.54
CA GLU A 297 7.37 17.33 12.11
C GLU A 297 7.79 16.22 11.13
N TYR A 298 7.98 16.57 9.85
CA TYR A 298 8.44 15.63 8.83
C TYR A 298 9.95 15.45 8.86
N ASN A 299 10.38 14.20 8.91
CA ASN A 299 11.78 13.84 8.70
C ASN A 299 11.96 13.35 7.26
N PRO A 300 12.75 14.03 6.41
CA PRO A 300 12.91 13.66 5.01
C PRO A 300 13.97 12.57 4.79
N TYR A 301 14.61 12.05 5.83
CA TYR A 301 15.74 11.13 5.74
C TYR A 301 15.31 9.67 5.88
N VAL A 302 16.12 8.79 5.28
CA VAL A 302 16.06 7.34 5.52
C VAL A 302 16.97 6.98 6.70
N SER A 303 16.56 6.01 7.52
CA SER A 303 17.43 5.47 8.58
C SER A 303 16.98 4.08 9.01
N GLY A 304 17.92 3.24 9.47
CA GLY A 304 17.62 1.90 9.96
C GLY A 304 17.08 0.99 8.86
N ILE A 305 17.74 0.98 7.70
CA ILE A 305 17.33 0.18 6.53
C ILE A 305 18.16 -1.09 6.50
N TYR A 306 17.53 -2.25 6.39
CA TYR A 306 18.23 -3.52 6.23
C TYR A 306 17.76 -4.24 4.98
N ILE A 307 18.63 -4.37 3.99
CA ILE A 307 18.33 -5.06 2.72
C ILE A 307 19.17 -6.34 2.69
N HIS A 308 18.53 -7.50 2.81
CA HIS A 308 19.29 -8.74 2.89
C HIS A 308 18.62 -9.98 2.31
N ASN A 309 19.41 -10.95 1.84
CA ASN A 309 18.93 -12.22 1.28
C ASN A 309 17.95 -12.07 0.10
N ASN A 310 17.98 -10.94 -0.61
CA ASN A 310 17.19 -10.79 -1.83
C ASN A 310 17.95 -11.37 -3.02
N VAL A 311 17.21 -11.81 -4.04
CA VAL A 311 17.78 -12.29 -5.30
C VAL A 311 17.47 -11.26 -6.39
N TYR A 312 18.53 -10.75 -7.01
CA TYR A 312 18.44 -9.81 -8.11
C TYR A 312 18.73 -10.51 -9.44
N GLU A 313 17.96 -10.17 -10.48
CA GLU A 313 18.26 -10.62 -11.85
C GLU A 313 17.92 -9.50 -12.84
N ASN A 314 18.93 -8.95 -13.50
CA ASN A 314 18.72 -7.86 -14.44
C ASN A 314 19.41 -8.09 -15.78
N LYS A 315 18.70 -7.68 -16.83
CA LYS A 315 19.28 -7.45 -18.15
C LYS A 315 19.55 -5.97 -18.28
N MET A 316 20.71 -5.63 -18.85
CA MET A 316 21.04 -4.24 -19.17
C MET A 316 19.90 -3.61 -19.98
N SER A 317 19.42 -2.45 -19.51
CA SER A 317 18.33 -1.73 -20.13
C SER A 317 18.52 -0.23 -19.92
N LEU A 318 18.03 0.57 -20.87
CA LEU A 318 17.99 2.00 -20.70
C LEU A 318 16.94 2.39 -19.65
N PRO A 319 17.29 3.26 -18.68
CA PRO A 319 16.34 3.81 -17.72
C PRO A 319 15.32 4.72 -18.41
N ASP A 320 14.23 5.02 -17.71
CA ASP A 320 13.20 5.92 -18.19
C ASP A 320 13.65 7.39 -18.19
N LEU A 321 14.13 7.85 -19.36
CA LEU A 321 14.58 9.23 -19.56
C LEU A 321 13.46 10.27 -19.56
N SER A 322 12.18 9.86 -19.43
CA SER A 322 11.07 10.81 -19.34
C SER A 322 10.93 11.46 -17.96
N ARG A 323 11.61 10.91 -16.93
CA ARG A 323 11.61 11.42 -15.55
C ARG A 323 13.02 11.78 -15.11
N ASP A 324 13.15 12.72 -14.18
CA ASP A 324 14.46 13.26 -13.79
C ASP A 324 15.36 12.25 -13.09
N MET A 325 14.79 11.40 -12.23
CA MET A 325 15.52 10.28 -11.62
C MET A 325 16.08 9.31 -12.67
N GLY A 326 15.30 8.97 -13.70
CA GLY A 326 15.78 8.11 -14.78
C GLY A 326 16.86 8.76 -15.65
N LYS A 327 16.81 10.08 -15.85
CA LYS A 327 17.90 10.85 -16.49
C LYS A 327 19.16 10.85 -15.63
N LEU A 328 19.02 11.04 -14.31
CA LEU A 328 20.14 11.01 -13.37
C LEU A 328 20.85 9.65 -13.40
N ILE A 329 20.07 8.56 -13.31
CA ILE A 329 20.59 7.19 -13.41
C ILE A 329 21.32 6.98 -14.75
N ALA A 330 20.74 7.45 -15.86
CA ALA A 330 21.38 7.36 -17.17
C ALA A 330 22.71 8.12 -17.25
N PHE A 331 22.75 9.32 -16.65
CA PHE A 331 23.92 10.18 -16.63
C PHE A 331 25.06 9.55 -15.83
N LEU A 332 24.77 9.03 -14.64
CA LEU A 332 25.76 8.42 -13.75
C LEU A 332 26.27 7.08 -14.28
N PHE A 333 25.37 6.21 -14.77
CA PHE A 333 25.71 4.80 -15.03
C PHE A 333 25.64 4.38 -16.50
N LYS A 334 25.40 5.32 -17.43
CA LYS A 334 25.36 5.07 -18.88
C LYS A 334 24.43 3.91 -19.29
N GLY A 335 23.37 3.64 -18.50
CA GLY A 335 22.40 2.57 -18.75
C GLY A 335 22.70 1.22 -18.08
N SER A 336 23.65 1.16 -17.14
CA SER A 336 23.96 -0.04 -16.36
C SER A 336 24.10 0.29 -14.88
N ALA A 337 23.01 0.73 -14.25
CA ALA A 337 23.01 1.03 -12.83
C ALA A 337 23.13 -0.24 -11.99
N PRO A 338 23.86 -0.21 -10.86
CA PRO A 338 23.79 -1.24 -9.83
C PRO A 338 22.36 -1.45 -9.33
N ASP A 339 22.08 -2.63 -8.77
CA ASP A 339 20.73 -3.02 -8.36
C ASP A 339 20.19 -2.19 -7.20
N ILE A 340 21.06 -1.87 -6.24
CA ILE A 340 20.76 -1.10 -5.04
C ILE A 340 21.44 0.27 -5.15
N ILE A 341 20.65 1.33 -5.17
CA ILE A 341 21.13 2.72 -5.18
C ILE A 341 20.77 3.38 -3.86
N TYR A 342 21.76 3.90 -3.15
CA TYR A 342 21.62 4.78 -2.00
C TYR A 342 22.02 6.20 -2.38
N ASP A 343 21.25 7.21 -1.97
CA ASP A 343 21.56 8.61 -2.28
C ASP A 343 22.72 9.24 -1.52
N GLY A 344 23.14 8.66 -0.39
CA GLY A 344 24.20 9.21 0.45
C GLY A 344 23.74 10.34 1.39
N ILE A 345 22.45 10.68 1.42
CA ILE A 345 21.94 11.73 2.29
C ILE A 345 21.70 11.15 3.68
N VAL A 346 22.49 11.58 4.66
CA VAL A 346 22.46 11.08 6.05
C VAL A 346 21.68 12.03 6.95
N ASP A 347 20.84 11.48 7.84
CA ASP A 347 20.17 12.25 8.89
C ASP A 347 21.18 12.73 9.94
N PRO A 348 21.43 14.05 10.07
CA PRO A 348 22.41 14.56 11.04
C PRO A 348 22.08 14.20 12.50
N SER A 349 20.80 13.94 12.81
CA SER A 349 20.37 13.53 14.15
C SER A 349 20.74 12.09 14.51
N THR A 350 21.19 11.30 13.53
CA THR A 350 21.63 9.91 13.72
C THR A 350 23.14 9.77 13.90
N ILE A 351 23.89 10.88 13.91
CA ILE A 351 25.33 10.91 14.09
C ILE A 351 25.65 11.04 15.59
N SER A 352 26.45 10.13 16.14
CA SER A 352 26.91 10.18 17.53
C SER A 352 28.04 11.19 17.75
N ASP A 353 28.40 11.43 19.02
CA ASP A 353 29.45 12.39 19.42
C ASP A 353 30.84 12.08 18.84
N ASP A 354 31.09 10.83 18.44
CA ASP A 354 32.30 10.36 17.77
C ASP A 354 32.29 10.57 16.24
N GLY A 355 31.19 11.10 15.68
CA GLY A 355 31.03 11.38 14.26
C GLY A 355 30.54 10.20 13.43
N GLU A 356 30.17 9.08 14.06
CA GLU A 356 29.68 7.88 13.38
C GLU A 356 28.15 7.83 13.34
N ILE A 357 27.57 7.14 12.35
CA ILE A 357 26.13 6.85 12.36
C ILE A 357 25.86 5.81 13.45
N VAL A 358 24.89 6.10 14.32
CA VAL A 358 24.47 5.19 15.38
C VAL A 358 24.05 3.83 14.77
N PRO A 359 24.52 2.68 15.30
CA PRO A 359 24.40 1.39 14.63
C PRO A 359 22.99 1.01 14.16
N GLU A 360 21.96 1.23 14.99
CA GLU A 360 20.56 0.93 14.65
C GLU A 360 19.94 1.86 13.59
N LYS A 361 20.63 2.94 13.21
CA LYS A 361 20.20 3.91 12.20
C LYS A 361 20.95 3.81 10.89
N LYS A 362 21.94 2.91 10.80
CA LYS A 362 22.68 2.63 9.56
C LYS A 362 21.77 2.07 8.46
N ILE A 363 22.29 2.16 7.23
CA ILE A 363 21.80 1.41 6.08
C ILE A 363 22.72 0.20 5.95
N CYS A 364 22.14 -0.99 5.99
CA CYS A 364 22.85 -2.25 5.97
C CYS A 364 22.40 -3.08 4.77
N VAL A 365 23.36 -3.62 4.01
CA VAL A 365 23.13 -4.41 2.80
C VAL A 365 23.95 -5.69 2.91
N GLN A 366 23.30 -6.86 3.03
CA GLN A 366 24.02 -8.13 3.25
C GLN A 366 23.41 -9.32 2.51
N ASN A 367 24.24 -10.26 2.07
CA ASN A 367 23.82 -11.55 1.52
C ASN A 367 22.79 -11.45 0.36
N ASN A 368 22.79 -10.36 -0.40
CA ASN A 368 21.95 -10.26 -1.59
C ASN A 368 22.64 -10.93 -2.78
N GLU A 369 21.94 -11.84 -3.45
CA GLU A 369 22.46 -12.57 -4.60
C GLU A 369 22.40 -11.71 -5.86
N ASN A 370 23.51 -11.68 -6.60
CA ASN A 370 23.69 -10.92 -7.85
C ASN A 370 23.41 -9.40 -7.74
N ALA A 371 23.51 -8.82 -6.55
CA ALA A 371 23.26 -7.40 -6.35
C ALA A 371 24.53 -6.57 -6.51
N GLY A 372 24.48 -5.55 -7.37
CA GLY A 372 25.37 -4.39 -7.27
C GLY A 372 24.86 -3.36 -6.25
N PHE A 373 25.77 -2.67 -5.58
CA PHE A 373 25.45 -1.54 -4.69
C PHE A 373 26.15 -0.27 -5.19
N VAL A 374 25.52 0.89 -4.98
CA VAL A 374 26.16 2.19 -5.15
C VAL A 374 25.61 3.23 -4.19
N ASN A 375 26.50 4.01 -3.60
CA ASN A 375 26.23 5.29 -2.97
C ASN A 375 26.53 6.39 -3.99
N ILE A 376 25.53 7.19 -4.37
CA ILE A 376 25.71 8.22 -5.40
C ILE A 376 26.23 9.56 -4.87
N ASP A 377 26.43 9.71 -3.57
CA ASP A 377 27.02 10.92 -2.98
C ASP A 377 26.26 12.22 -3.37
N ALA A 378 24.92 12.17 -3.31
CA ALA A 378 24.07 13.31 -3.66
C ALA A 378 24.37 14.60 -2.86
N PRO A 379 24.74 14.56 -1.55
CA PRO A 379 25.11 15.77 -0.81
C PRO A 379 26.30 16.54 -1.40
N ASN A 380 27.21 15.86 -2.10
CA ASN A 380 28.41 16.45 -2.69
C ASN A 380 28.34 16.44 -4.22
N GLU A 381 27.16 16.71 -4.78
CA GLU A 381 26.96 16.84 -6.24
C GLU A 381 27.44 15.63 -7.06
N PHE A 382 27.35 14.43 -6.47
CA PHE A 382 27.79 13.17 -7.09
C PHE A 382 29.30 13.11 -7.39
N GLU A 383 30.12 13.89 -6.69
CA GLU A 383 31.58 13.93 -6.91
C GLU A 383 32.29 12.62 -6.54
N ASN A 384 31.81 11.91 -5.51
CA ASN A 384 32.44 10.68 -5.00
C ASN A 384 31.49 9.48 -5.04
N VAL A 385 30.85 9.22 -6.19
CA VAL A 385 30.06 7.99 -6.39
C VAL A 385 30.91 6.76 -6.04
N SER A 386 30.40 5.95 -5.11
CA SER A 386 31.09 4.80 -4.54
C SER A 386 30.29 3.52 -4.77
N GLU A 387 30.91 2.55 -5.44
CA GLU A 387 30.37 1.19 -5.59
C GLU A 387 30.94 0.23 -4.53
N ASP A 388 31.60 0.76 -3.48
CA ASP A 388 32.18 -0.06 -2.41
C ASP A 388 31.06 -0.57 -1.48
N PRO A 389 30.74 -1.88 -1.49
CA PRO A 389 29.69 -2.42 -0.64
C PRO A 389 30.06 -2.40 0.85
N SER A 390 31.33 -2.22 1.21
CA SER A 390 31.78 -2.21 2.61
C SER A 390 31.23 -1.02 3.42
N GLU A 391 30.79 0.05 2.75
CA GLU A 391 30.11 1.19 3.39
C GLU A 391 28.81 0.78 4.10
N CYS A 392 28.14 -0.26 3.60
CA CYS A 392 26.89 -0.77 4.12
C CYS A 392 27.00 -2.23 4.60
N ASP A 393 28.20 -2.79 4.75
CA ASP A 393 28.40 -4.14 5.28
C ASP A 393 28.22 -4.17 6.80
N CYS A 394 26.96 -4.18 7.22
CA CYS A 394 26.52 -4.25 8.60
C CYS A 394 25.24 -5.06 8.72
N SER A 395 24.81 -5.35 9.95
CA SER A 395 23.55 -6.04 10.22
C SER A 395 22.70 -5.27 11.21
N LEU A 396 21.39 -5.20 10.98
CA LEU A 396 20.43 -4.67 11.95
C LEU A 396 19.66 -5.80 12.63
N SER A 397 19.00 -5.47 13.74
CA SER A 397 18.05 -6.38 14.37
C SER A 397 16.83 -6.55 13.47
N LYS A 398 16.43 -7.80 13.22
CA LYS A 398 15.22 -8.11 12.45
C LYS A 398 13.98 -7.53 13.10
N LEU A 399 13.10 -6.97 12.28
CA LEU A 399 11.84 -6.42 12.76
C LEU A 399 10.84 -7.53 13.11
N LYS A 400 9.97 -7.24 14.08
CA LYS A 400 8.92 -8.17 14.50
C LYS A 400 7.78 -8.18 13.49
N ALA A 401 7.11 -9.33 13.39
CA ALA A 401 5.91 -9.46 12.58
C ALA A 401 4.77 -8.59 13.08
N VAL A 402 4.01 -8.07 12.12
CA VAL A 402 2.80 -7.30 12.38
C VAL A 402 1.63 -8.28 12.51
N SER A 403 0.76 -8.02 13.47
CA SER A 403 -0.51 -8.72 13.64
C SER A 403 -1.65 -7.75 13.42
N VAL A 404 -2.60 -8.13 12.57
CA VAL A 404 -3.85 -7.40 12.30
C VAL A 404 -5.04 -8.26 12.65
#